data_AF-A0A800IRS3-F1
#
_entry.id   AF-A0A800IRS3-F1
#
_cell.length_a   1.000
_cell.length_b   1.000
_cell.length_c   1.000
_cell.angle_alpha   90.00
_cell.angle_beta   90.00
_cell.angle_gamma   90.00
#
_symmetry.space_group_name_H-M   'P 1'
#
loop_
_entity.id
_entity.type
_entity.pdbx_description
1 polymer ?
#
loop_
_entity_poly.entity_id
_entity_poly.type
_entity_poly.pdbx_seq_one_letter_code
_entity_poly.pdbx_strand_id
1 'polypeptide(L)'
;PFGNIIVPLIIWLSKREDLPLVEDQGREVLNFQISMTIYFIISGILCIILIGIPILIGLIIFDFIITIVAAISANDGKYYRYPINLKLIK
;
A
#
# COMPACT_ATOMS: atom_id res chain seq x y z
N PRO A 1 10.90 -4.51 -9.21
CA PRO A 1 10.58 -3.18 -8.63
C PRO A 1 9.08 -2.82 -8.54
N PHE A 2 8.18 -3.47 -9.29
CA PHE A 2 6.72 -3.19 -9.27
C PHE A 2 5.86 -4.34 -8.72
N GLY A 3 6.48 -5.40 -8.20
CA GLY A 3 5.76 -6.58 -7.71
C GLY A 3 4.80 -6.27 -6.56
N ASN A 4 5.13 -5.25 -5.76
CA ASN A 4 4.29 -4.72 -4.70
C ASN A 4 2.92 -4.19 -5.19
N ILE A 5 2.84 -3.66 -6.42
CA ILE A 5 1.57 -3.18 -7.01
C ILE A 5 0.96 -4.28 -7.90
N ILE A 6 1.77 -4.94 -8.72
CA ILE A 6 1.29 -5.89 -9.74
C ILE A 6 0.69 -7.15 -9.09
N VAL A 7 1.28 -7.68 -8.01
CA VAL A 7 0.78 -8.87 -7.33
C VAL A 7 -0.62 -8.64 -6.74
N PRO A 8 -0.85 -7.63 -5.90
CA PRO A 8 -2.20 -7.36 -5.41
C PRO A 8 -3.16 -6.96 -6.53
N LEU A 9 -2.68 -6.36 -7.64
CA LEU A 9 -3.52 -6.00 -8.78
C LEU A 9 -4.07 -7.25 -9.48
N ILE A 10 -3.21 -8.24 -9.73
CA ILE A 10 -3.59 -9.50 -10.33
C ILE A 10 -4.55 -10.27 -9.41
N ILE A 11 -4.24 -10.34 -8.11
CA ILE A 11 -5.10 -11.02 -7.13
C ILE A 11 -6.46 -10.35 -7.05
N TRP A 12 -6.49 -9.01 -7.01
CA TRP A 12 -7.72 -8.23 -7.01
C TRP A 12 -8.53 -8.47 -8.28
N LEU A 13 -7.95 -8.32 -9.47
CA LEU A 13 -8.63 -8.58 -10.74
C LEU A 13 -9.17 -10.01 -10.84
N SER A 14 -8.43 -10.99 -10.32
CA SER A 14 -8.81 -12.40 -10.41
C SER A 14 -9.93 -12.80 -9.45
N LYS A 15 -10.08 -12.11 -8.31
CA LYS A 15 -10.98 -12.54 -7.23
C LYS A 15 -12.01 -11.50 -6.79
N ARG A 16 -11.98 -10.29 -7.38
CA ARG A 16 -12.93 -9.21 -7.05
C ARG A 16 -14.38 -9.58 -7.29
N GLU A 17 -14.68 -10.45 -8.26
CA GLU A 17 -16.06 -10.82 -8.62
C GLU A 17 -16.61 -11.94 -7.72
N ASP A 18 -15.71 -12.75 -7.14
CA ASP A 18 -16.06 -13.88 -6.29
C ASP A 18 -16.11 -13.54 -4.79
N LEU A 19 -15.29 -12.58 -4.34
CA LEU A 19 -15.09 -12.28 -2.92
C LEU A 19 -15.23 -10.77 -2.63
N PRO A 20 -16.31 -10.32 -1.97
CA PRO A 20 -16.53 -8.91 -1.67
C PRO A 20 -15.47 -8.32 -0.71
N LEU A 21 -14.85 -9.16 0.13
CA LEU A 21 -13.70 -8.76 0.95
C LEU A 21 -12.48 -8.43 0.09
N VAL A 22 -12.19 -9.26 -0.92
CA VAL A 22 -11.06 -9.03 -1.83
C VAL A 22 -11.31 -7.81 -2.69
N GLU A 23 -12.56 -7.56 -3.07
CA GLU A 23 -12.92 -6.35 -3.81
C GLU A 23 -12.58 -5.06 -3.04
N ASP A 24 -13.05 -4.92 -1.79
CA ASP A 24 -12.81 -3.71 -0.99
C ASP A 24 -11.34 -3.61 -0.51
N GLN A 25 -10.80 -4.71 0.02
CA GLN A 25 -9.45 -4.70 0.59
C GLN A 25 -8.36 -4.67 -0.49
N GLY A 26 -8.56 -5.35 -1.61
CA GLY A 26 -7.63 -5.31 -2.74
C GLY A 26 -7.55 -3.91 -3.36
N ARG A 27 -8.67 -3.17 -3.46
CA ARG A 27 -8.67 -1.75 -3.87
C ARG A 27 -7.86 -0.90 -2.89
N GLU A 28 -8.08 -1.08 -1.59
CA GLU A 28 -7.38 -0.30 -0.56
C GLU A 28 -5.87 -0.58 -0.52
N VAL A 29 -5.47 -1.85 -0.64
CA VAL A 29 -4.05 -2.27 -0.74
C VAL A 29 -3.39 -1.59 -1.94
N LEU A 30 -4.05 -1.60 -3.11
CA LEU A 30 -3.53 -0.99 -4.32
C LEU A 30 -3.36 0.52 -4.18
N ASN A 31 -4.38 1.19 -3.65
CA ASN A 31 -4.36 2.62 -3.37
C ASN A 31 -3.22 2.98 -2.41
N PHE A 32 -3.04 2.21 -1.34
CA PHE A 32 -1.95 2.40 -0.40
C PHE A 32 -0.58 2.20 -1.05
N GLN A 33 -0.38 1.12 -1.81
CA GLN A 33 0.91 0.83 -2.41
C GLN A 33 1.31 1.88 -3.46
N ILE A 34 0.35 2.39 -4.25
CA ILE A 34 0.58 3.50 -5.17
C ILE A 34 0.95 4.76 -4.39
N SER A 35 0.24 5.06 -3.29
CA SER A 35 0.53 6.20 -2.41
C SER A 35 1.95 6.13 -1.84
N MET A 36 2.35 4.98 -1.29
CA MET A 36 3.70 4.79 -0.75
C MET A 36 4.77 4.91 -1.84
N THR A 37 4.51 4.41 -3.05
CA THR A 37 5.42 4.58 -4.18
C THR A 37 5.65 6.06 -4.50
N ILE A 38 4.59 6.87 -4.50
CA ILE A 38 4.68 8.33 -4.69
C ILE A 38 5.49 8.96 -3.55
N TYR A 39 5.21 8.61 -2.28
CA TYR A 39 5.96 9.14 -1.14
C TYR A 39 7.43 8.75 -1.16
N PHE A 40 7.77 7.55 -1.63
CA PHE A 40 9.17 7.14 -1.84
C PHE A 40 9.85 7.96 -2.92
N ILE A 41 9.18 8.25 -4.05
CA ILE A 41 9.72 9.09 -5.12
C ILE A 41 9.97 10.51 -4.61
N ILE A 42 8.99 11.11 -3.91
CA ILE A 42 9.13 12.46 -3.33
C ILE A 42 10.28 12.49 -2.32
N SER A 43 10.36 11.51 -1.43
CA SER A 43 11.43 11.42 -0.42
C SER A 43 12.80 11.18 -1.05
N GLY A 44 12.87 10.42 -2.14
CA GLY A 44 14.08 10.24 -2.94
C GLY A 44 14.57 11.52 -3.59
N ILE A 45 13.66 12.39 -4.05
CA ILE A 45 14.00 13.73 -4.55
C ILE A 45 14.48 14.61 -3.39
N LEU A 46 13.83 14.54 -2.22
CA LEU A 46 14.24 15.28 -1.01
C LEU A 46 15.61 14.83 -0.44
N CYS A 47 16.11 13.64 -0.80
CA CYS A 47 17.47 13.23 -0.45
C CYS A 47 18.54 14.13 -1.03
N ILE A 48 18.27 14.86 -2.13
CA ILE A 48 19.20 15.85 -2.70
C ILE A 48 19.52 16.96 -1.68
N ILE A 49 18.60 17.23 -0.75
CA ILE A 49 18.74 18.24 0.31
C ILE A 49 19.19 17.57 1.64
N LEU A 50 19.62 16.31 1.63
CA LEU A 50 19.99 15.48 2.80
C LEU A 50 18.86 15.20 3.82
N ILE A 51 17.72 15.90 3.74
CA ILE A 51 16.56 15.74 4.62
C ILE A 51 15.73 14.49 4.26
N GLY A 52 15.83 14.00 3.03
CA GLY A 52 15.06 12.83 2.57
C GLY A 52 15.46 11.50 3.21
N ILE A 53 16.67 11.36 3.74
CA ILE A 53 17.20 10.09 4.28
C ILE A 53 16.40 9.59 5.51
N PRO A 54 16.21 10.39 6.58
CA PRO A 54 15.40 9.96 7.73
C PRO A 54 13.93 9.70 7.35
N ILE A 55 13.40 10.44 6.38
CA ILE A 55 12.03 10.26 5.87
C ILE A 55 11.89 8.92 5.15
N LEU A 56 12.86 8.54 4.32
CA LEU A 56 12.89 7.26 3.62
C LEU A 56 12.89 6.07 4.60
N ILE A 57 13.72 6.13 5.64
CA ILE A 57 13.76 5.09 6.68
C ILE A 57 12.42 4.98 7.39
N GLY A 58 11.82 6.13 7.76
CA GLY A 58 10.49 6.17 8.38
C GLY A 58 9.40 5.57 7.48
N LEU A 59 9.41 5.89 6.19
CA LEU A 59 8.45 5.34 5.22
C LEU A 59 8.60 3.82 5.04
N ILE A 60 9.82 3.28 5.02
CA ILE A 60 10.06 1.83 4.93
C ILE A 60 9.47 1.12 6.15
N ILE A 61 9.77 1.63 7.35
CA ILE A 61 9.26 1.04 8.59
C ILE A 61 7.74 1.12 8.64
N PHE A 62 7.18 2.26 8.26
CA PHE A 62 5.74 2.47 8.21
C PHE A 62 5.04 1.54 7.21
N ASP A 63 5.55 1.44 5.97
CA ASP A 63 5.04 0.54 4.93
C ASP A 63 5.04 -0.92 5.42
N PHE A 64 6.12 -1.33 6.09
CA PHE A 64 6.26 -2.67 6.63
C PHE A 64 5.25 -2.97 7.76
N ILE A 65 5.11 -2.05 8.74
CA ILE A 65 4.15 -2.21 9.85
C ILE A 65 2.72 -2.26 9.31
N ILE A 66 2.35 -1.33 8.42
CA ILE A 66 0.99 -1.27 7.88
C ILE A 66 0.68 -2.52 7.05
N THR A 67 1.62 -3.01 6.25
CA THR A 67 1.47 -4.26 5.51
C THR A 67 1.22 -5.45 6.44
N ILE A 68 1.94 -5.55 7.55
CA ILE A 68 1.72 -6.61 8.56
C ILE A 68 0.33 -6.50 9.18
N VAL A 69 -0.07 -5.31 9.64
CA VAL A 69 -1.37 -5.10 10.28
C VAL A 69 -2.51 -5.39 9.30
N ALA A 70 -2.36 -5.01 8.04
CA ALA A 70 -3.35 -5.30 7.02
C ALA A 70 -3.42 -6.79 6.67
N ALA A 71 -2.28 -7.49 6.60
CA ALA A 71 -2.24 -8.94 6.40
C ALA A 71 -2.95 -9.69 7.54
N ILE A 72 -2.73 -9.28 8.80
CA ILE A 72 -3.42 -9.83 9.96
C ILE A 72 -4.92 -9.54 9.89
N SER A 73 -5.31 -8.31 9.55
CA SER A 73 -6.72 -7.91 9.44
C SER A 73 -7.45 -8.66 8.32
N ALA A 74 -6.77 -8.91 7.21
CA ALA A 74 -7.29 -9.71 6.10
C ALA A 74 -7.48 -11.19 6.51
N ASN A 75 -6.57 -11.74 7.32
CA ASN A 75 -6.71 -13.09 7.88
C ASN A 75 -7.90 -13.21 8.84
N ASP A 76 -8.21 -12.13 9.58
CA ASP A 76 -9.41 -12.01 10.43
C ASP A 76 -10.71 -11.77 9.63
N GLY A 77 -10.63 -11.61 8.31
CA GLY A 77 -11.76 -11.25 7.46
C GLY A 77 -12.31 -9.83 7.71
N LYS A 78 -11.53 -8.96 8.37
CA LYS A 78 -11.93 -7.60 8.71
C LYS A 78 -11.54 -6.62 7.61
N TYR A 79 -12.38 -5.61 7.42
CA TYR A 79 -12.07 -4.49 6.53
C TYR A 79 -11.07 -3.55 7.19
N TYR A 80 -9.82 -3.57 6.71
CA TYR A 80 -8.79 -2.63 7.12
C TYR A 80 -8.80 -1.40 6.21
N ARG A 81 -8.72 -0.20 6.82
CA ARG A 81 -8.59 1.06 6.09
C ARG A 81 -7.18 1.57 6.27
N TYR A 82 -6.45 1.62 5.15
CA TYR A 82 -5.05 2.00 5.17
C TYR A 82 -4.90 3.50 5.51
N PRO A 83 -4.08 3.85 6.51
CA PRO A 83 -3.80 5.25 6.81
C PRO A 83 -2.99 5.89 5.68
N ILE A 84 -3.24 7.18 5.40
CA ILE A 84 -2.54 7.95 4.35
C ILE A 84 -2.70 7.31 2.95
N ASN A 85 -3.90 6.79 2.66
CA ASN A 85 -4.22 6.27 1.34
C ASN A 85 -4.79 7.37 0.42
N LEU A 86 -4.28 7.44 -0.81
CA LEU A 86 -4.92 8.16 -1.91
C LEU A 86 -5.89 7.20 -2.58
N LYS A 87 -7.19 7.48 -2.48
CA LYS A 87 -8.26 6.71 -3.13
C LYS A 87 -8.31 7.02 -4.63
N LEU A 88 -7.35 6.46 -5.37
CA LEU A 88 -7.23 6.62 -6.82
C LEU A 88 -8.16 5.67 -7.57
N ILE A 89 -8.27 4.44 -7.08
CA ILE A 89 -9.18 3.42 -7.58
C ILE A 89 -10.44 3.45 -6.72
N LYS A 90 -11.59 3.68 -7.35
CA LYS A 90 -12.90 3.82 -6.72
C LYS A 90 -13.73 2.56 -6.91
#